data_AF-A0A924A7K2-F1
#
_entry.id   AF-A0A924A7K2-F1
#
_cell.length_a   1.000
_cell.length_b   1.000
_cell.length_c   1.000
_cell.angle_alpha   90.00
_cell.angle_beta   90.00
_cell.angle_gamma   90.00
#
_symmetry.space_group_name_H-M   'P 1'
#
loop_
_entity.id
_entity.type
_entity.pdbx_description
1 polymer ?
#
loop_
_entity_poly.entity_id
_entity_poly.type
_entity_poly.pdbx_seq_one_letter_code
_entity_poly.pdbx_strand_id
1 'polypeptide(L)'
;MKTEKEFSDYFTSHCSHNAADEDYVVQISKTYWSDLTTHLQGYFEYDRRLAITQKAAHLLGQSLAIHPRQTVWANVIRDFVENNSWGHPMVMKKPKAKRTEEQKIFWQLFKYIWAFFQSMIIIKTAVYFFGLESTQHPDRVSGVWVWFFFSLSTTSLLFFAFRNYGDKDN
;
A
#
# COMPACT_ATOMS: atom_id res chain seq x y z
N MET A 1 8.06 8.54 2.15
CA MET A 1 8.10 7.16 2.67
C MET A 1 9.10 6.43 1.81
N LYS A 2 10.21 5.96 2.38
CA LYS A 2 11.28 5.33 1.61
C LYS A 2 10.85 3.99 1.03
N THR A 3 11.10 3.81 -0.25
CA THR A 3 10.83 2.59 -1.01
C THR A 3 11.81 1.45 -0.64
N GLU A 4 11.48 0.20 -1.00
CA GLU A 4 12.43 -0.94 -0.91
C GLU A 4 13.78 -0.61 -1.55
N LYS A 5 13.73 0.11 -2.67
CA LYS A 5 14.90 0.60 -3.38
C LYS A 5 15.75 1.53 -2.50
N GLU A 6 15.14 2.50 -1.83
CA GLU A 6 15.87 3.40 -0.93
C GLU A 6 16.48 2.70 0.29
N PHE A 7 15.87 1.61 0.79
CA PHE A 7 16.51 0.79 1.83
C PHE A 7 17.68 -0.02 1.28
N SER A 8 17.55 -0.56 0.07
CA SER A 8 18.64 -1.27 -0.62
C SER A 8 19.81 -0.34 -0.93
N ASP A 9 19.53 0.86 -1.44
CA ASP A 9 20.51 1.92 -1.74
C ASP A 9 21.22 2.39 -0.46
N TYR A 10 20.48 2.48 0.65
CA TYR A 10 21.09 2.74 1.95
C TYR A 10 22.03 1.61 2.38
N PHE A 11 21.59 0.36 2.23
CA PHE A 11 22.36 -0.82 2.62
C PHE A 11 23.66 -0.94 1.83
N THR A 12 23.64 -0.69 0.53
CA THR A 12 24.83 -0.74 -0.32
C THR A 12 25.81 0.39 -0.01
N SER A 13 25.31 1.63 0.15
CA SER A 13 26.13 2.81 0.45
C SER A 13 26.85 2.75 1.81
N HIS A 14 26.32 1.99 2.77
CA HIS A 14 26.90 1.88 4.11
C HIS A 14 27.76 0.62 4.33
N CYS A 15 27.84 -0.27 3.33
CA CYS A 15 28.61 -1.51 3.39
C CYS A 15 29.81 -1.53 2.45
N SER A 16 29.76 -0.81 1.32
CA SER A 16 30.82 -0.85 0.30
C SER A 16 31.94 0.12 0.62
N HIS A 17 33.03 -0.38 1.20
CA HIS A 17 34.28 0.39 1.35
C HIS A 17 35.35 0.00 0.32
N ASN A 18 35.20 -1.15 -0.34
CA ASN A 18 36.16 -1.69 -1.31
C ASN A 18 35.42 -2.24 -2.54
N ALA A 19 35.94 -1.95 -3.74
CA ALA A 19 35.38 -2.42 -5.02
C ALA A 19 35.25 -3.95 -5.11
N ALA A 20 36.11 -4.70 -4.40
CA ALA A 20 36.09 -6.15 -4.41
C ALA A 20 34.85 -6.75 -3.69
N ASP A 21 34.24 -6.00 -2.76
CA ASP A 21 33.09 -6.46 -1.96
C ASP A 21 31.75 -5.93 -2.50
N GLU A 22 31.80 -5.02 -3.48
CA GLU A 22 30.63 -4.33 -4.02
C GLU A 22 29.60 -5.30 -4.63
N ASP A 23 30.04 -6.24 -5.47
CA ASP A 23 29.15 -7.25 -6.07
C ASP A 23 28.47 -8.13 -5.01
N TYR A 24 29.20 -8.49 -3.95
CA TYR A 24 28.69 -9.31 -2.86
C TYR A 24 27.62 -8.56 -2.05
N VAL A 25 27.90 -7.29 -1.72
CA VAL A 25 26.96 -6.42 -1.01
C VAL A 25 25.71 -6.15 -1.86
N VAL A 26 25.85 -5.95 -3.17
CA VAL A 26 24.72 -5.78 -4.11
C VAL A 26 23.87 -7.05 -4.23
N GLN A 27 24.48 -8.23 -4.11
CA GLN A 27 23.71 -9.47 -4.07
C GLN A 27 22.90 -9.59 -2.79
N ILE A 28 23.50 -9.30 -1.63
CA ILE A 28 22.80 -9.30 -0.34
C ILE A 28 21.69 -8.25 -0.32
N SER A 29 21.93 -7.04 -0.84
CA SER A 29 20.95 -5.94 -0.77
C SER A 29 19.63 -6.25 -1.49
N LYS A 30 19.58 -7.29 -2.33
CA LYS A 30 18.37 -7.79 -2.99
C LYS A 30 17.55 -8.73 -2.10
N THR A 31 18.18 -9.48 -1.20
CA THR A 31 17.53 -10.52 -0.39
C THR A 31 17.57 -10.24 1.11
N TYR A 32 18.35 -9.27 1.58
CA TYR A 32 18.69 -9.09 2.99
C TYR A 32 17.48 -9.07 3.91
N TRP A 33 16.40 -8.39 3.50
CA TRP A 33 15.20 -8.28 4.30
C TRP A 33 14.46 -9.62 4.40
N SER A 34 14.41 -10.37 3.31
CA SER A 34 13.85 -11.72 3.30
C SER A 34 14.69 -12.61 4.22
N ASP A 35 16.01 -12.58 4.09
CA ASP A 35 16.91 -13.41 4.89
C ASP A 35 16.75 -13.15 6.40
N LEU A 36 16.63 -11.87 6.78
CA LEU A 36 16.40 -11.46 8.17
C LEU A 36 15.01 -11.83 8.70
N THR A 37 13.98 -11.92 7.86
CA THR A 37 12.59 -12.02 8.34
C THR A 37 11.88 -13.33 8.02
N THR A 38 12.45 -14.19 7.17
CA THR A 38 11.83 -15.46 6.73
C THR A 38 11.44 -16.38 7.88
N HIS A 39 12.16 -16.32 9.01
CA HIS A 39 11.91 -17.14 10.19
C HIS A 39 10.89 -16.54 11.18
N LEU A 40 10.41 -15.31 10.93
CA LEU A 40 9.53 -14.58 11.84
C LEU A 40 8.06 -14.68 11.42
N GLN A 41 7.16 -14.79 12.40
CA GLN A 41 5.71 -14.84 12.16
C GLN A 41 5.03 -13.46 12.30
N GLY A 42 5.79 -12.37 12.21
CA GLY A 42 5.31 -11.01 12.44
C GLY A 42 5.89 -9.99 11.46
N TYR A 43 5.43 -8.75 11.60
CA TYR A 43 5.88 -7.61 10.79
C TYR A 43 6.55 -6.57 11.67
N PHE A 44 7.53 -5.87 11.11
CA PHE A 44 8.10 -4.69 11.74
C PHE A 44 7.39 -3.43 11.27
N GLU A 45 7.18 -2.50 12.19
CA GLU A 45 6.82 -1.14 11.82
C GLU A 45 7.90 -0.50 10.95
N TYR A 46 7.48 0.46 10.15
CA TYR A 46 8.32 1.09 9.15
C TYR A 46 9.61 1.71 9.74
N ASP A 47 9.51 2.44 10.85
CA ASP A 47 10.66 3.09 11.48
C ASP A 47 11.64 2.05 12.07
N ARG A 48 11.11 0.91 12.52
CA ARG A 48 11.91 -0.20 13.06
C ARG A 48 12.65 -0.94 11.96
N ARG A 49 12.00 -1.11 10.81
CA ARG A 49 12.63 -1.69 9.63
C ARG A 49 13.86 -0.88 9.19
N LEU A 50 13.79 0.45 9.21
CA LEU A 50 14.95 1.29 8.92
C LEU A 50 16.09 1.02 9.91
N ALA A 51 15.81 1.03 11.22
CA ALA A 51 16.81 0.78 12.25
C ALA A 51 17.47 -0.61 12.10
N ILE A 52 16.68 -1.64 11.77
CA ILE A 52 17.18 -2.99 11.48
C ILE A 52 18.09 -2.97 10.25
N THR A 53 17.66 -2.37 9.14
CA THR A 53 18.49 -2.27 7.93
C THR A 53 19.81 -1.55 8.21
N GLN A 54 19.77 -0.47 8.99
CA GLN A 54 20.97 0.30 9.37
C GLN A 54 21.94 -0.53 10.21
N LYS A 55 21.43 -1.24 11.23
CA LYS A 55 22.25 -2.09 12.09
C LYS A 55 22.82 -3.29 11.34
N ALA A 56 22.02 -3.91 10.47
CA ALA A 56 22.47 -5.01 9.61
C ALA A 56 23.60 -4.57 8.67
N ALA A 57 23.46 -3.40 8.02
CA ALA A 57 24.50 -2.84 7.16
C ALA A 57 25.77 -2.55 7.95
N HIS A 58 25.65 -1.95 9.13
CA HIS A 58 26.80 -1.64 9.98
C HIS A 58 27.56 -2.90 10.42
N LEU A 59 26.85 -3.93 10.89
CA LEU A 59 27.47 -5.20 11.31
C LEU A 59 28.11 -5.93 10.12
N LEU A 60 27.48 -5.89 8.94
CA LEU A 60 28.03 -6.46 7.72
C LEU A 60 29.33 -5.75 7.33
N GLY A 61 29.33 -4.42 7.28
CA GLY A 61 30.52 -3.62 6.93
C GLY A 61 31.69 -3.85 7.89
N GLN A 62 31.44 -3.91 9.19
CA GLN A 62 32.48 -4.23 10.19
C GLN A 62 33.04 -5.65 10.01
N SER A 63 32.15 -6.62 9.79
CA SER A 63 32.52 -8.04 9.74
C SER A 63 33.22 -8.42 8.42
N LEU A 64 32.92 -7.73 7.32
CA LEU A 64 33.59 -7.91 6.03
C LEU A 64 35.09 -7.59 6.08
N ALA A 65 35.52 -6.73 7.01
CA ALA A 65 36.94 -6.40 7.18
C ALA A 65 37.75 -7.52 7.87
N ILE A 66 37.07 -8.46 8.53
CA ILE A 66 37.69 -9.43 9.46
C ILE A 66 37.46 -10.88 9.01
N HIS A 67 36.32 -11.17 8.39
CA HIS A 67 35.87 -12.54 8.11
C HIS A 67 35.64 -12.82 6.61
N PRO A 68 35.71 -14.09 6.18
CA PRO A 68 35.42 -14.47 4.80
C PRO A 68 33.99 -14.13 4.40
N ARG A 69 33.81 -13.58 3.20
CA ARG A 69 32.50 -13.13 2.66
C ARG A 69 31.37 -14.13 2.91
N GLN A 70 31.61 -15.40 2.61
CA GLN A 70 30.61 -16.47 2.67
C GLN A 70 29.99 -16.66 4.06
N THR A 71 30.71 -16.35 5.14
CA THR A 71 30.23 -16.57 6.51
C THR A 71 29.76 -15.28 7.19
N VAL A 72 30.14 -14.13 6.66
CA VAL A 72 29.85 -12.82 7.27
C VAL A 72 28.34 -12.58 7.35
N TRP A 73 27.61 -12.73 6.26
CA TRP A 73 26.16 -12.47 6.26
C TRP A 73 25.40 -13.46 7.16
N ALA A 74 25.80 -14.73 7.13
CA ALA A 74 25.23 -15.75 8.01
C ALA A 74 25.42 -15.41 9.50
N ASN A 75 26.56 -14.82 9.87
CA ASN A 75 26.81 -14.35 11.23
C ASN A 75 25.88 -13.19 11.62
N VAL A 76 25.65 -12.23 10.70
CA VAL A 76 24.72 -11.11 10.95
C VAL A 76 23.28 -11.62 11.12
N ILE A 77 22.83 -12.57 10.29
CA ILE A 77 21.50 -13.18 10.44
C ILE A 77 21.40 -13.91 11.78
N ARG A 78 22.42 -14.70 12.14
CA ARG A 78 22.44 -15.42 13.41
C ARG A 78 22.38 -14.47 14.60
N ASP A 79 23.16 -13.41 14.59
CA ASP A 79 23.12 -12.36 15.62
C ASP A 79 21.74 -11.70 15.73
N PHE A 80 21.08 -11.47 14.59
CA PHE A 80 19.71 -10.96 14.56
C PHE A 80 18.70 -11.91 15.20
N VAL A 81 18.82 -13.22 14.93
CA VAL A 81 17.94 -14.26 15.49
C VAL A 81 18.18 -14.41 17.00
N GLU A 82 19.44 -14.57 17.41
CA GLU A 82 19.83 -14.84 18.79
C GLU A 82 19.49 -13.67 19.72
N ASN A 83 19.58 -12.43 19.22
CA ASN A 83 19.27 -11.23 20.00
C ASN A 83 17.82 -10.74 19.83
N ASN A 84 16.87 -11.64 19.54
CA ASN A 84 15.44 -11.34 19.44
C ASN A 84 15.15 -10.13 18.55
N SER A 85 15.64 -10.16 17.30
CA SER A 85 15.52 -9.07 16.33
C SER A 85 16.09 -7.74 16.83
N TRP A 86 17.18 -7.81 17.61
CA TRP A 86 17.83 -6.70 18.29
C TRP A 86 16.92 -5.89 19.20
N GLY A 87 15.92 -6.54 19.82
CA GLY A 87 14.98 -5.91 20.73
C GLY A 87 13.90 -5.06 20.04
N HIS A 88 13.76 -5.15 18.71
CA HIS A 88 12.66 -4.48 18.02
C HIS A 88 11.38 -5.33 18.11
N PRO A 89 10.28 -4.78 18.68
CA PRO A 89 9.04 -5.54 18.82
C PRO A 89 8.36 -5.75 17.46
N MET A 90 7.78 -6.93 17.28
CA MET A 90 7.00 -7.29 16.11
C MET A 90 5.51 -7.01 16.32
N VAL A 91 4.82 -6.73 15.22
CA VAL A 91 3.37 -6.56 15.15
C VAL A 91 2.79 -7.70 14.32
N MET A 92 1.75 -8.37 14.84
CA MET A 92 1.12 -9.51 14.16
C MET A 92 0.34 -9.12 12.90
N LYS A 93 -0.12 -7.86 12.83
CA LYS A 93 -0.83 -7.33 11.67
C LYS A 93 0.13 -6.54 10.81
N LYS A 94 0.10 -6.79 9.49
CA LYS A 94 0.88 -6.04 8.51
C LYS A 94 0.59 -4.54 8.69
N PRO A 95 1.61 -3.70 8.96
CA PRO A 95 1.40 -2.28 9.14
C PRO A 95 0.84 -1.71 7.83
N LYS A 96 -0.29 -1.02 7.93
CA LYS A 96 -0.83 -0.28 6.79
C LYS A 96 0.10 0.91 6.56
N ALA A 97 0.50 1.12 5.30
CA ALA A 97 1.22 2.34 4.94
C ALA A 97 0.41 3.55 5.42
N LYS A 98 1.04 4.46 6.16
CA LYS A 98 0.42 5.72 6.55
C LYS A 98 0.07 6.46 5.26
N ARG A 99 -1.23 6.57 4.94
CA ARG A 99 -1.70 7.35 3.79
C ARG A 99 -1.33 8.81 4.06
N THR A 100 -0.74 9.47 3.06
CA THR A 100 -0.51 10.92 3.14
C THR A 100 -1.85 11.64 3.21
N GLU A 101 -1.87 12.85 3.77
CA GLU A 101 -3.09 13.68 3.81
C GLU A 101 -3.66 13.86 2.39
N GLU A 102 -2.81 14.09 1.39
CA GLU A 102 -3.20 14.16 -0.02
C GLU A 102 -3.85 12.88 -0.53
N GLN A 103 -3.35 11.70 -0.16
CA GLN A 103 -3.96 10.42 -0.54
C GLN A 103 -5.30 10.20 0.16
N LYS A 104 -5.47 10.65 1.40
CA LYS A 104 -6.77 10.60 2.09
C LYS A 104 -7.78 11.48 1.36
N ILE A 105 -7.40 12.71 1.04
CA ILE A 105 -8.22 13.68 0.30
C ILE A 105 -8.58 13.12 -1.08
N PHE A 106 -7.61 12.54 -1.80
CA PHE A 106 -7.86 11.89 -3.09
C PHE A 106 -8.89 10.76 -2.98
N TRP A 107 -8.74 9.86 -2.01
CA TRP A 107 -9.69 8.76 -1.84
C TRP A 107 -11.08 9.25 -1.42
N GLN A 108 -11.17 10.32 -0.62
CA GLN A 108 -12.44 10.97 -0.31
C GLN A 108 -13.08 11.56 -1.58
N LEU A 109 -12.34 12.36 -2.35
CA LEU A 109 -12.80 12.93 -3.63
C LEU A 109 -13.19 11.84 -4.64
N PHE A 110 -12.42 10.77 -4.72
CA PHE A 110 -12.67 9.66 -5.62
C PHE A 110 -14.01 8.99 -5.32
N LYS A 111 -14.39 8.83 -4.04
CA LYS A 111 -15.72 8.31 -3.68
C LYS A 111 -16.84 9.17 -4.28
N TYR A 112 -16.72 10.51 -4.23
CA TYR A 112 -17.71 11.43 -4.81
C TYR A 112 -17.73 11.38 -6.33
N ILE A 113 -16.54 11.39 -6.97
CA ILE A 113 -16.40 11.25 -8.42
C ILE A 113 -17.03 9.92 -8.88
N TRP A 114 -16.78 8.84 -8.15
CA TRP A 114 -17.33 7.52 -8.45
C TRP A 114 -18.85 7.47 -8.32
N ALA A 115 -19.41 8.08 -7.26
CA ALA A 115 -20.86 8.19 -7.10
C ALA A 115 -21.50 8.99 -8.25
N PHE A 116 -20.84 10.07 -8.70
CA PHE A 116 -21.28 10.83 -9.86
C PHE A 116 -21.29 9.96 -11.14
N PHE A 117 -20.21 9.22 -11.43
CA PHE A 117 -20.17 8.30 -12.57
C PHE A 117 -21.27 7.23 -12.51
N GLN A 118 -21.53 6.64 -11.34
CA GLN A 118 -22.63 5.69 -11.18
C GLN A 118 -23.98 6.33 -11.48
N SER A 119 -24.24 7.54 -10.99
CA SER A 119 -25.49 8.26 -11.28
C SER A 119 -25.64 8.57 -12.78
N MET A 120 -24.55 8.94 -13.45
CA MET A 120 -24.53 9.19 -14.90
C MET A 120 -24.83 7.92 -15.70
N ILE A 121 -24.29 6.77 -15.29
CA ILE A 121 -24.59 5.48 -15.92
C ILE A 121 -26.07 5.14 -15.74
N ILE A 122 -26.63 5.29 -14.54
CA ILE A 122 -28.06 5.03 -14.27
C ILE A 122 -28.94 5.94 -15.13
N ILE A 123 -28.65 7.25 -15.17
CA ILE A 123 -29.41 8.22 -15.98
C ILE A 123 -29.31 7.88 -17.46
N LYS A 124 -28.10 7.59 -17.96
CA LYS A 124 -27.91 7.22 -19.37
C LYS A 124 -28.67 5.95 -19.73
N THR A 125 -28.63 4.92 -18.89
CA THR A 125 -29.41 3.69 -19.08
C THR A 125 -30.90 3.98 -19.04
N ALA A 126 -31.37 4.82 -18.10
CA ALA A 126 -32.78 5.19 -18.01
C ALA A 126 -33.25 5.96 -19.26
N VAL A 127 -32.48 6.95 -19.73
CA VAL A 127 -32.82 7.73 -20.93
C VAL A 127 -32.71 6.88 -22.19
N TYR A 128 -31.69 6.03 -22.31
CA TYR A 128 -31.49 5.23 -23.52
C TYR A 128 -32.53 4.12 -23.62
N PHE A 129 -32.76 3.37 -22.54
CA PHE A 129 -33.71 2.26 -22.54
C PHE A 129 -35.15 2.80 -22.56
N PHE A 130 -35.55 3.60 -21.58
CA PHE A 130 -36.94 4.07 -21.53
C PHE A 130 -37.24 5.21 -22.49
N GLY A 131 -36.27 6.09 -22.80
CA GLY A 131 -36.49 7.17 -23.75
C GLY A 131 -36.71 6.65 -25.17
N LEU A 132 -35.82 5.77 -25.67
CA LEU A 132 -35.99 5.19 -27.02
C LEU A 132 -37.20 4.25 -27.07
N GLU A 133 -37.40 3.42 -26.05
CA GLU A 133 -38.55 2.50 -26.02
C GLU A 133 -39.89 3.25 -25.88
N SER A 134 -39.93 4.38 -25.17
CA SER A 134 -41.13 5.26 -25.14
C SER A 134 -41.43 5.92 -26.49
N THR A 135 -40.40 6.25 -27.29
CA THR A 135 -40.61 6.77 -28.65
C THR A 135 -41.04 5.70 -29.65
N GLN A 136 -40.64 4.44 -29.44
CA GLN A 136 -41.01 3.31 -30.31
C GLN A 136 -42.36 2.68 -29.93
N HIS A 137 -42.71 2.66 -28.64
CA HIS A 137 -43.92 2.06 -28.10
C HIS A 137 -44.55 2.94 -27.00
N PRO A 138 -45.16 4.09 -27.36
CA PRO A 138 -45.72 5.05 -26.41
C PRO A 138 -46.82 4.46 -25.51
N ASP A 139 -47.50 3.41 -25.98
CA ASP A 139 -48.60 2.77 -25.25
C ASP A 139 -48.14 1.69 -24.23
N ARG A 140 -46.85 1.28 -24.25
CA ARG A 140 -46.31 0.20 -23.39
C ARG A 140 -45.36 0.68 -22.31
N VAL A 141 -44.59 1.74 -22.56
CA VAL A 141 -43.59 2.23 -21.62
C VAL A 141 -44.09 3.48 -20.91
N SER A 142 -44.71 3.27 -19.77
CA SER A 142 -45.26 4.33 -18.93
C SER A 142 -44.14 5.22 -18.38
N GLY A 143 -44.26 6.54 -18.58
CA GLY A 143 -43.36 7.55 -18.01
C GLY A 143 -43.16 7.44 -16.48
N VAL A 144 -44.00 6.65 -15.80
CA VAL A 144 -43.81 6.22 -14.41
C VAL A 144 -42.45 5.54 -14.17
N TRP A 145 -41.95 4.72 -15.11
CA TRP A 145 -40.64 4.08 -14.96
C TRP A 145 -39.49 5.07 -15.00
N VAL A 146 -39.57 6.08 -15.88
CA VAL A 146 -38.58 7.17 -15.95
C VAL A 146 -38.53 7.92 -14.63
N TRP A 147 -39.70 8.29 -14.07
CA TRP A 147 -39.79 8.93 -12.76
C TRP A 147 -39.30 8.04 -11.61
N PHE A 148 -39.53 6.72 -11.69
CA PHE A 148 -39.02 5.75 -10.72
C PHE A 148 -37.49 5.70 -10.72
N PHE A 149 -36.84 5.56 -11.88
CA PHE A 149 -35.37 5.55 -11.97
C PHE A 149 -34.75 6.90 -11.59
N PHE A 150 -35.41 8.01 -11.95
CA PHE A 150 -34.97 9.34 -11.52
C PHE A 150 -35.03 9.49 -9.99
N SER A 151 -36.12 9.03 -9.37
CA SER A 151 -36.29 9.04 -7.92
C SER A 151 -35.29 8.12 -7.22
N LEU A 152 -35.03 6.94 -7.78
CA LEU A 152 -34.02 5.99 -7.27
C LEU A 152 -32.61 6.58 -7.32
N SER A 153 -32.25 7.23 -8.43
CA SER A 153 -30.97 7.91 -8.61
C SER A 153 -30.80 9.05 -7.59
N THR A 154 -31.82 9.90 -7.44
CA THR A 154 -31.80 11.01 -6.49
C THR A 154 -31.73 10.52 -5.04
N THR A 155 -32.49 9.48 -4.68
CA THR A 155 -32.49 8.89 -3.34
C THR A 155 -31.14 8.24 -3.02
N SER A 156 -30.54 7.53 -3.98
CA SER A 156 -29.20 6.94 -3.84
C SER A 156 -28.14 8.02 -3.56
N LEU A 157 -28.23 9.15 -4.28
CA LEU A 157 -27.30 10.26 -4.13
C LEU A 157 -27.48 10.98 -2.77
N LEU A 158 -28.72 11.21 -2.34
CA LEU A 158 -29.03 11.75 -1.01
C LEU A 158 -28.58 10.82 0.12
N PHE A 159 -28.80 9.50 -0.03
CA PHE A 159 -28.36 8.51 0.94
C PHE A 159 -26.84 8.46 1.05
N PHE A 160 -26.14 8.50 -0.09
CA PHE A 160 -24.68 8.56 -0.13
C PHE A 160 -24.15 9.86 0.52
N ALA A 161 -24.77 11.01 0.23
CA ALA A 161 -24.41 12.28 0.83
C ALA A 161 -24.62 12.26 2.35
N PHE A 162 -25.75 11.74 2.83
CA PHE A 162 -26.05 11.61 4.25
C PHE A 162 -25.04 10.69 4.98
N ARG A 163 -24.75 9.51 4.40
CA ARG A 163 -23.82 8.54 5.01
C ARG A 163 -22.38 9.07 5.10
N ASN A 164 -21.95 9.89 4.16
CA ASN A 164 -20.60 10.46 4.14
C ASN A 164 -20.53 11.88 4.75
N TYR A 165 -21.65 12.45 5.21
CA TYR A 165 -21.68 13.79 5.80
C TYR A 165 -20.87 13.89 7.11
N GLY A 166 -20.87 12.81 7.92
CA GLY A 166 -20.11 12.70 9.17
C GLY A 166 -18.65 12.25 9.01
N ASP A 167 -18.18 11.97 7.80
CA ASP A 167 -16.79 11.53 7.52
C ASP A 167 -15.81 12.74 7.45
N LYS A 168 -16.27 13.94 7.87
CA LYS A 168 -15.48 15.19 7.93
C LYS A 168 -14.79 15.44 9.28
N ASP A 169 -15.14 14.69 10.32
CA ASP A 169 -14.67 14.94 11.70
C ASP A 169 -13.73 13.83 12.27
N ASN A 170 -13.10 13.00 11.42
CA ASN A 170 -12.06 12.03 11.79
C ASN A 170 -10.92 11.98 10.76
#